data_AF-A0A9P6JI75-F1
#
_entry.id   AF-A0A9P6JI75-F1
#
_cell.length_a   1.000
_cell.length_b   1.000
_cell.length_c   1.000
_cell.angle_alpha   90.00
_cell.angle_beta   90.00
_cell.angle_gamma   90.00
#
_symmetry.space_group_name_H-M   'P 1'
#
loop_
_entity.id
_entity.type
_entity.pdbx_description
1 polymer ?
#
loop_
_entity_poly.entity_id
_entity_poly.type
_entity_poly.pdbx_seq_one_letter_code
_entity_poly.pdbx_strand_id
1 'polypeptide(L)'
;MPTLAKQPAHKTVDLSADYGAEAKNVDIIAIPFPKNTIATVFGQMTAEWEQCFNSYILDLNYIVVGTQAVWDAKSNGTRFQVTATQPTGVAPPDPTVFNFGPFNEDRYVGIYCAHIDPTSSKLVWSSTKEQHYTFQIGSKNAIAFTMVNAEDGGDEDYHDTVVGVAVSFLTK
;
A
#
# COMPACT_ATOMS: atom_id res chain seq x y z
N MET A 1 11.41 21.56 -9.29
CA MET A 1 11.45 20.28 -8.56
C MET A 1 10.02 19.92 -8.17
N PRO A 2 9.59 18.65 -8.26
CA PRO A 2 8.24 18.26 -7.90
C PRO A 2 7.97 18.52 -6.41
N THR A 3 6.74 18.86 -6.05
CA THR A 3 6.31 19.00 -4.66
C THR A 3 5.43 17.82 -4.27
N LEU A 4 5.52 17.39 -3.01
CA LEU A 4 4.69 16.32 -2.50
C LEU A 4 3.20 16.70 -2.61
N ALA A 5 2.38 15.78 -3.12
CA ALA A 5 0.94 15.96 -3.19
C ALA A 5 0.33 16.00 -1.78
N LYS A 6 -0.83 16.65 -1.66
CA LYS A 6 -1.55 16.76 -0.37
C LYS A 6 -2.53 15.63 -0.13
N GLN A 7 -2.85 14.85 -1.16
CA GLN A 7 -3.85 13.79 -1.13
C GLN A 7 -3.30 12.58 -1.90
N PRO A 8 -3.77 11.36 -1.59
CA PRO A 8 -3.53 10.18 -2.40
C PRO A 8 -4.02 10.37 -3.84
N ALA A 9 -3.44 9.60 -4.76
CA ALA A 9 -3.91 9.54 -6.13
C ALA A 9 -3.53 8.22 -6.79
N HIS A 10 -4.35 7.79 -7.75
CA HIS A 10 -3.97 6.75 -8.70
C HIS A 10 -2.75 7.17 -9.52
N LYS A 11 -1.78 6.26 -9.64
CA LYS A 11 -0.59 6.41 -10.45
C LYS A 11 -0.27 5.11 -11.17
N THR A 12 0.07 5.25 -12.43
CA THR A 12 0.67 4.16 -13.21
C THR A 12 2.18 4.18 -12.97
N VAL A 13 2.73 3.05 -12.55
CA VAL A 13 4.16 2.88 -12.21
C VAL A 13 4.74 1.63 -12.86
N ASP A 14 6.07 1.58 -12.93
CA ASP A 14 6.82 0.43 -13.44
C ASP A 14 7.25 -0.46 -12.25
N LEU A 15 6.66 -1.65 -12.15
CA LEU A 15 7.02 -2.71 -11.20
C LEU A 15 7.72 -3.89 -11.90
N SER A 16 8.23 -3.70 -13.12
CA SER A 16 8.80 -4.80 -13.91
C SER A 16 10.08 -5.39 -13.32
N ALA A 17 10.74 -4.67 -12.41
CA ALA A 17 11.84 -5.20 -11.63
C ALA A 17 11.42 -6.35 -10.70
N ASP A 18 10.18 -6.32 -10.20
CA ASP A 18 9.65 -7.32 -9.27
C ASP A 18 8.83 -8.40 -9.99
N TYR A 19 8.11 -8.01 -11.06
CA TYR A 19 7.07 -8.85 -11.69
C TYR A 19 7.26 -9.09 -13.19
N GLY A 20 8.39 -8.68 -13.77
CA GLY A 20 8.63 -8.88 -15.20
C GLY A 20 8.00 -7.83 -16.11
N ALA A 21 8.22 -7.95 -17.42
CA ALA A 21 7.92 -6.89 -18.39
C ALA A 21 6.43 -6.52 -18.51
N GLU A 22 5.54 -7.40 -18.09
CA GLU A 22 4.09 -7.21 -18.01
C GLU A 22 3.69 -6.14 -16.97
N ALA A 23 4.52 -5.91 -15.96
CA ALA A 23 4.24 -5.02 -14.85
C ALA A 23 4.81 -3.59 -15.06
N LYS A 24 5.00 -3.16 -16.31
CA LYS A 24 5.52 -1.81 -16.62
C LYS A 24 4.51 -0.68 -16.44
N ASN A 25 3.22 -1.00 -16.48
CA ASN A 25 2.15 -0.03 -16.39
C ASN A 25 1.12 -0.51 -15.37
N VAL A 26 1.52 -0.53 -14.10
CA VAL A 26 0.68 -0.99 -12.99
C VAL A 26 0.04 0.21 -12.31
N ASP A 27 -1.27 0.18 -12.13
CA ASP A 27 -1.97 1.18 -11.35
C ASP A 27 -1.86 0.90 -9.85
N ILE A 28 -1.44 1.92 -9.11
CA ILE A 28 -1.30 1.89 -7.65
C ILE A 28 -1.97 3.12 -7.03
N ILE A 29 -2.26 3.06 -5.74
CA ILE A 29 -2.55 4.26 -4.96
C ILE A 29 -1.24 4.81 -4.38
N ALA A 30 -0.84 6.00 -4.82
CA ALA A 30 0.31 6.71 -4.28
C ALA A 30 -0.14 7.65 -3.15
N ILE A 31 0.27 7.36 -1.93
CA ILE A 31 -0.13 8.05 -0.71
C ILE A 31 1.00 8.98 -0.25
N PRO A 32 0.75 10.29 -0.03
CA PRO A 32 1.78 11.22 0.41
C PRO A 32 2.44 10.77 1.70
N PHE A 33 3.77 10.75 1.70
CA PHE A 33 4.57 10.36 2.84
C PHE A 33 5.67 11.38 3.10
N PRO A 34 5.35 12.45 3.87
CA PRO A 34 6.29 13.53 4.13
C PRO A 34 7.51 13.05 4.91
N LYS A 35 8.65 13.70 4.71
CA LYS A 35 9.86 13.45 5.51
C LYS A 35 9.60 13.59 7.00
N ASN A 36 10.36 12.86 7.81
CA ASN A 36 10.23 12.83 9.26
C ASN A 36 8.82 12.43 9.76
N THR A 37 8.12 11.58 9.01
CA THR A 37 6.88 10.93 9.44
C THR A 37 7.07 9.42 9.47
N ILE A 38 6.21 8.71 10.18
CA ILE A 38 6.19 7.24 10.20
C ILE A 38 4.90 6.80 9.54
N ALA A 39 4.98 5.85 8.63
CA ALA A 39 3.82 5.23 8.02
C ALA A 39 3.64 3.83 8.60
N THR A 40 2.40 3.54 8.99
CA THR A 40 1.93 2.24 9.48
C THR A 40 0.98 1.66 8.44
N VAL A 41 1.27 0.47 7.95
CA VAL A 41 0.45 -0.26 6.97
C VAL A 41 -0.07 -1.54 7.59
N PHE A 42 -1.33 -1.85 7.30
CA PHE A 42 -2.03 -3.06 7.71
C PHE A 42 -3.17 -3.34 6.73
N GLY A 43 -3.72 -4.55 6.75
CA GLY A 43 -4.86 -4.87 5.91
C GLY A 43 -5.69 -6.05 6.39
N GLN A 44 -6.88 -6.17 5.82
CA GLN A 44 -7.82 -7.26 6.05
C GLN A 44 -8.42 -7.72 4.73
N MET A 45 -8.51 -9.04 4.56
CA MET A 45 -9.21 -9.69 3.46
C MET A 45 -10.63 -10.03 3.90
N THR A 46 -11.59 -9.73 3.03
CA THR A 46 -13.00 -10.08 3.17
C THR A 46 -13.55 -10.84 1.95
N ALA A 47 -12.72 -11.04 0.93
CA ALA A 47 -13.00 -11.84 -0.25
C ALA A 47 -13.09 -13.35 0.02
N GLU A 48 -13.63 -14.09 -0.95
CA GLU A 48 -13.53 -15.55 -1.01
C GLU A 48 -12.17 -16.03 -1.51
N TRP A 49 -11.55 -15.32 -2.47
CA TRP A 49 -10.32 -15.75 -3.14
C TRP A 49 -9.07 -15.20 -2.48
N GLU A 50 -7.94 -15.92 -2.60
CA GLU A 50 -6.67 -15.48 -2.02
C GLU A 50 -6.29 -14.09 -2.54
N GLN A 51 -6.05 -13.17 -1.60
CA GLN A 51 -5.71 -11.79 -1.89
C GLN A 51 -4.24 -11.53 -1.51
N CYS A 52 -3.61 -10.61 -2.23
CA CYS A 52 -2.31 -10.08 -1.89
C CYS A 52 -2.25 -8.56 -2.12
N PHE A 53 -1.40 -7.88 -1.37
CA PHE A 53 -1.04 -6.52 -1.71
C PHE A 53 0.43 -6.27 -1.41
N ASN A 54 1.02 -5.28 -2.07
CA ASN A 54 2.38 -4.86 -1.82
C ASN A 54 2.42 -3.39 -1.41
N SER A 55 3.35 -3.08 -0.52
CA SER A 55 3.71 -1.71 -0.18
C SER A 55 5.07 -1.32 -0.74
N TYR A 56 5.13 -0.15 -1.36
CA TYR A 56 6.31 0.40 -2.04
C TYR A 56 6.68 1.76 -1.49
N ILE A 57 7.95 2.14 -1.59
CA ILE A 57 8.40 3.54 -1.49
C ILE A 57 8.65 4.08 -2.88
N LEU A 58 8.10 5.25 -3.16
CA LEU A 58 8.33 5.99 -4.38
C LEU A 58 8.95 7.36 -4.09
N ASP A 59 9.74 7.85 -5.05
CA ASP A 59 10.26 9.20 -5.03
C ASP A 59 9.18 10.23 -5.44
N LEU A 60 9.55 11.52 -5.48
CA LEU A 60 8.63 12.59 -5.86
C LEU A 60 8.20 12.57 -7.34
N ASN A 61 8.83 11.75 -8.18
CA ASN A 61 8.47 11.51 -9.57
C ASN A 61 7.67 10.21 -9.76
N TYR A 62 7.26 9.56 -8.66
CA TYR A 62 6.57 8.25 -8.67
C TYR A 62 7.43 7.12 -9.24
N ILE A 63 8.76 7.23 -9.14
CA ILE A 63 9.68 6.13 -9.45
C ILE A 63 9.80 5.27 -8.20
N VAL A 64 9.64 3.95 -8.36
CA VAL A 64 9.81 3.00 -7.26
C VAL A 64 11.28 3.00 -6.81
N VAL A 65 11.47 3.36 -5.55
CA VAL A 65 12.78 3.36 -4.88
C VAL A 65 13.05 2.00 -4.25
N GLY A 66 11.99 1.32 -3.82
CA GLY A 66 12.07 -0.07 -3.36
C GLY A 66 10.74 -0.58 -2.83
N THR A 67 10.55 -1.89 -2.99
CA THR A 67 9.52 -2.67 -2.30
C THR A 67 9.78 -2.61 -0.80
N GLN A 68 8.74 -2.59 0.03
CA GLN A 68 8.89 -2.58 1.48
C GLN A 68 8.41 -3.88 2.08
N ALA A 69 7.20 -4.29 1.70
CA ALA A 69 6.62 -5.53 2.17
C ALA A 69 5.68 -6.14 1.13
N VAL A 70 5.68 -7.47 1.09
CA VAL A 70 4.72 -8.32 0.37
C VAL A 70 3.76 -8.87 1.40
N TRP A 71 2.46 -8.80 1.10
CA TRP A 71 1.39 -9.13 2.03
C TRP A 71 0.43 -10.13 1.41
N ASP A 72 0.17 -11.22 2.11
CA ASP A 72 -0.73 -12.27 1.65
C ASP A 72 -1.82 -12.57 2.68
N ALA A 73 -3.01 -12.90 2.19
CA ALA A 73 -4.12 -13.44 2.97
C ALA A 73 -4.77 -14.57 2.16
N LYS A 74 -4.92 -15.75 2.80
CA LYS A 74 -5.36 -16.98 2.11
C LYS A 74 -6.79 -17.42 2.45
N SER A 75 -7.45 -16.71 3.35
CA SER A 75 -8.79 -17.08 3.80
C SER A 75 -9.61 -15.87 4.19
N ASN A 76 -10.91 -15.97 3.93
CA ASN A 76 -11.87 -14.91 4.21
C ASN A 76 -11.84 -14.48 5.69
N GLY A 77 -11.88 -13.17 5.93
CA GLY A 77 -11.97 -12.57 7.25
C GLY A 77 -10.63 -12.55 7.98
N THR A 78 -9.53 -12.89 7.31
CA THR A 78 -8.20 -12.85 7.90
C THR A 78 -7.48 -11.52 7.67
N ARG A 79 -6.56 -11.21 8.58
CA ARG A 79 -5.60 -10.13 8.36
C ARG A 79 -4.54 -10.59 7.39
N PHE A 80 -4.07 -9.67 6.57
CA PHE A 80 -2.88 -9.89 5.77
C PHE A 80 -1.66 -10.05 6.66
N GLN A 81 -0.74 -10.90 6.21
CA GLN A 81 0.54 -11.13 6.87
C GLN A 81 1.67 -10.74 5.94
N VAL A 82 2.67 -10.04 6.48
CA VAL A 82 3.92 -9.76 5.79
C VAL A 82 4.67 -11.07 5.56
N THR A 83 4.79 -11.49 4.31
CA THR A 83 5.49 -12.72 3.91
C THR A 83 6.92 -12.46 3.46
N ALA A 84 7.22 -11.24 3.03
CA ALA A 84 8.57 -10.79 2.72
C ALA A 84 8.73 -9.28 2.96
N THR A 85 9.95 -8.85 3.26
CA THR A 85 10.32 -7.44 3.37
C THR A 85 11.57 -7.14 2.56
N GLN A 86 11.76 -5.87 2.21
CA GLN A 86 13.02 -5.38 1.65
C GLN A 86 13.51 -4.15 2.46
N PRO A 87 14.77 -4.16 2.95
CA PRO A 87 15.76 -5.23 2.81
C PRO A 87 15.34 -6.53 3.52
N THR A 88 15.80 -7.66 2.99
CA THR A 88 15.52 -8.99 3.54
C THR A 88 16.10 -9.14 4.95
N GLY A 89 15.39 -9.88 5.81
CA GLY A 89 15.81 -10.15 7.19
C GLY A 89 15.26 -9.17 8.24
N VAL A 90 14.49 -8.16 7.84
CA VAL A 90 13.75 -7.30 8.77
C VAL A 90 12.35 -7.86 8.98
N ALA A 91 12.24 -8.92 9.78
CA ALA A 91 10.94 -9.45 10.16
C ALA A 91 10.23 -8.46 11.10
N PRO A 92 9.01 -7.98 10.78
CA PRO A 92 8.26 -7.16 11.71
C PRO A 92 7.91 -7.97 12.97
N PRO A 93 7.92 -7.36 14.16
CA PRO A 93 7.52 -8.02 15.40
C PRO A 93 6.09 -8.57 15.36
N ASP A 94 5.20 -7.89 14.62
CA ASP A 94 3.84 -8.34 14.31
C ASP A 94 3.74 -8.47 12.78
N PRO A 95 3.50 -9.66 12.21
CA PRO A 95 3.40 -9.83 10.77
C PRO A 95 2.15 -9.17 10.18
N THR A 96 1.18 -8.73 10.99
CA THR A 96 -0.05 -8.08 10.51
C THR A 96 0.07 -6.56 10.38
N VAL A 97 1.20 -5.98 10.80
CA VAL A 97 1.45 -4.54 10.78
C VAL A 97 2.90 -4.26 10.40
N PHE A 98 3.12 -3.33 9.47
CA PHE A 98 4.46 -2.93 9.04
C PHE A 98 4.61 -1.42 9.17
N ASN A 99 5.70 -1.01 9.80
CA ASN A 99 6.03 0.40 9.99
C ASN A 99 7.29 0.74 9.21
N PHE A 100 7.29 1.87 8.50
CA PHE A 100 8.47 2.36 7.79
C PHE A 100 8.66 3.87 7.94
N GLY A 101 9.89 4.30 7.66
CA GLY A 101 10.40 5.62 8.01
C GLY A 101 10.90 5.71 9.46
N PRO A 102 11.25 6.92 9.94
CA PRO A 102 11.22 8.18 9.20
C PRO A 102 12.30 8.28 8.12
N PHE A 103 11.94 8.87 6.99
CA PHE A 103 12.88 9.23 5.92
C PHE A 103 13.26 10.71 5.98
N ASN A 104 14.44 11.05 5.44
CA ASN A 104 14.93 12.44 5.40
C ASN A 104 14.33 13.26 4.25
N GLU A 105 13.78 12.59 3.24
CA GLU A 105 13.15 13.20 2.09
C GLU A 105 11.67 12.85 2.01
N ASP A 106 10.91 13.68 1.28
CA ASP A 106 9.52 13.40 0.97
C ASP A 106 9.43 12.23 -0.03
N ARG A 107 8.44 11.35 0.20
CA ARG A 107 8.21 10.10 -0.54
C ARG A 107 6.72 9.89 -0.75
N TYR A 108 6.38 8.84 -1.48
CA TYR A 108 5.05 8.25 -1.43
C TYR A 108 5.11 6.81 -0.94
N VAL A 109 4.04 6.37 -0.28
CA VAL A 109 3.73 4.95 -0.11
C VAL A 109 2.90 4.53 -1.31
N GLY A 110 3.36 3.54 -2.07
CA GLY A 110 2.55 2.93 -3.12
C GLY A 110 1.85 1.69 -2.58
N ILE A 111 0.54 1.58 -2.78
CA ILE A 111 -0.23 0.38 -2.49
C ILE A 111 -0.71 -0.22 -3.80
N TYR A 112 -0.33 -1.47 -4.03
CA TYR A 112 -0.73 -2.28 -5.16
C TYR A 112 -1.50 -3.49 -4.64
N CYS A 113 -2.72 -3.73 -5.14
CA CYS A 113 -3.56 -4.85 -4.73
C CYS A 113 -3.78 -5.82 -5.89
N ALA A 114 -3.77 -7.11 -5.60
CA ALA A 114 -4.00 -8.17 -6.57
C ALA A 114 -4.58 -9.41 -5.90
N HIS A 115 -5.10 -10.33 -6.69
CA HIS A 115 -5.68 -11.59 -6.22
C HIS A 115 -5.21 -12.75 -7.09
N ILE A 116 -5.40 -13.97 -6.61
CA ILE A 116 -5.19 -15.18 -7.41
C ILE A 116 -6.52 -15.59 -8.03
N ASP A 117 -6.59 -15.52 -9.37
CA ASP A 117 -7.77 -15.99 -10.11
C ASP A 117 -7.98 -17.49 -9.86
N PRO A 118 -9.16 -17.91 -9.35
CA PRO A 118 -9.42 -19.29 -8.98
C PRO A 118 -9.39 -20.26 -10.18
N THR A 119 -9.57 -19.75 -11.40
CA THR A 119 -9.62 -20.57 -12.62
C THR A 119 -8.25 -20.76 -13.27
N SER A 120 -7.32 -19.82 -13.05
CA SER A 120 -6.02 -19.81 -13.74
C SER A 120 -4.82 -19.90 -12.80
N SER A 121 -5.03 -19.75 -11.48
CA SER A 121 -3.98 -19.62 -10.47
C SER A 121 -2.97 -18.51 -10.79
N LYS A 122 -3.35 -17.55 -11.64
CA LYS A 122 -2.53 -16.41 -12.00
C LYS A 122 -2.85 -15.24 -11.08
N LEU A 123 -1.82 -14.44 -10.84
CA LEU A 123 -1.97 -13.14 -10.20
C LEU A 123 -2.69 -12.18 -11.16
N VAL A 124 -3.81 -11.62 -10.72
CA VAL A 124 -4.63 -10.66 -11.46
C VAL A 124 -4.76 -9.39 -10.62
N TRP A 125 -4.68 -8.25 -11.29
CA TRP A 125 -4.66 -6.96 -10.63
C TRP A 125 -6.07 -6.59 -10.18
N SER A 126 -6.21 -6.20 -8.92
CA SER A 126 -7.50 -5.78 -8.38
C SER A 126 -7.73 -4.31 -8.68
N SER A 127 -8.95 -3.94 -9.05
CA SER A 127 -9.31 -2.53 -9.18
C SER A 127 -9.35 -1.90 -7.79
N THR A 128 -8.96 -0.63 -7.64
CA THR A 128 -8.84 0.02 -6.32
C THR A 128 -9.60 1.33 -6.25
N LYS A 129 -10.01 1.70 -5.03
CA LYS A 129 -10.55 3.01 -4.65
C LYS A 129 -9.96 3.42 -3.32
N GLU A 130 -9.76 4.71 -3.11
CA GLU A 130 -9.20 5.25 -1.89
C GLU A 130 -10.11 6.27 -1.18
N GLN A 131 -10.05 6.26 0.14
CA GLN A 131 -10.63 7.29 1.00
C GLN A 131 -9.54 7.87 1.88
N HIS A 132 -9.51 9.19 1.99
CA HIS A 132 -8.46 9.89 2.72
C HIS A 132 -9.01 10.82 3.79
N TYR A 133 -8.43 10.75 4.97
CA TYR A 133 -8.80 11.53 6.14
C TYR A 133 -7.56 12.14 6.77
N THR A 134 -7.67 13.39 7.23
CA THR A 134 -6.61 14.04 8.01
C THR A 134 -7.13 14.41 9.38
N PHE A 135 -6.41 13.98 10.41
CA PHE A 135 -6.68 14.27 11.81
C PHE A 135 -5.68 15.29 12.32
N GLN A 136 -6.18 16.35 12.93
CA GLN A 136 -5.38 17.46 13.45
C GLN A 136 -5.51 17.56 14.97
N ILE A 137 -4.41 17.94 15.63
CA ILE A 137 -4.42 18.36 17.03
C ILE A 137 -4.06 19.86 17.04
N GLY A 138 -5.03 20.69 17.40
CA GLY A 138 -4.93 22.13 17.16
C GLY A 138 -4.85 22.42 15.65
N SER A 139 -3.86 23.21 15.23
CA SER A 139 -3.63 23.55 13.81
C SER A 139 -2.60 22.66 13.11
N LYS A 140 -2.09 21.62 13.79
CA LYS A 140 -1.05 20.73 13.24
C LYS A 140 -1.67 19.39 12.84
N ASN A 141 -1.26 18.86 11.68
CA ASN A 141 -1.57 17.49 11.31
C ASN A 141 -0.93 16.53 12.32
N ALA A 142 -1.72 15.61 12.83
CA ALA A 142 -1.27 14.56 13.74
C ALA A 142 -1.17 13.23 13.00
N ILE A 143 -2.23 12.85 12.26
CA ILE A 143 -2.28 11.62 11.46
C ILE A 143 -2.99 11.92 10.15
N ALA A 144 -2.44 11.46 9.03
CA ALA A 144 -3.19 11.32 7.78
C ALA A 144 -3.45 9.83 7.55
N PHE A 145 -4.69 9.45 7.31
CA PHE A 145 -5.10 8.07 7.13
C PHE A 145 -5.70 7.90 5.74
N THR A 146 -5.20 6.91 5.00
CA THR A 146 -5.77 6.48 3.73
C THR A 146 -6.23 5.05 3.85
N MET A 147 -7.48 4.80 3.49
CA MET A 147 -8.01 3.47 3.28
C MET A 147 -8.01 3.19 1.79
N VAL A 148 -7.42 2.08 1.37
CA VAL A 148 -7.46 1.57 0.00
C VAL A 148 -8.30 0.31 -0.01
N ASN A 149 -9.37 0.34 -0.78
CA ASN A 149 -10.31 -0.75 -0.96
C ASN A 149 -10.11 -1.33 -2.35
N ALA A 150 -10.02 -2.65 -2.48
CA ALA A 150 -9.84 -3.32 -3.77
C ALA A 150 -10.95 -4.32 -4.05
N GLU A 151 -11.15 -4.58 -5.33
CA GLU A 151 -12.17 -5.46 -5.92
C GLU A 151 -11.49 -6.48 -6.85
N ASP A 152 -11.80 -7.75 -6.68
CA ASP A 152 -11.28 -8.86 -7.48
C ASP A 152 -12.10 -9.18 -8.74
N GLY A 153 -13.27 -8.55 -8.88
CA GLY A 153 -14.12 -8.62 -10.06
C GLY A 153 -15.22 -9.68 -9.95
N GLY A 154 -15.39 -10.28 -8.77
CA GLY A 154 -16.60 -11.01 -8.41
C GLY A 154 -17.83 -10.09 -8.36
N ASP A 155 -17.67 -8.86 -7.86
CA ASP A 155 -18.70 -7.82 -7.89
C ASP A 155 -18.12 -6.38 -8.04
N GLU A 156 -18.74 -5.37 -7.41
CA GLU A 156 -18.34 -3.96 -7.53
C GLU A 156 -18.46 -3.19 -6.20
N ASP A 157 -18.50 -3.89 -5.07
CA ASP A 157 -18.67 -3.26 -3.76
C ASP A 157 -17.35 -2.80 -3.11
N TYR A 158 -16.22 -3.24 -3.67
CA TYR A 158 -14.87 -2.89 -3.22
C TYR A 158 -14.65 -3.23 -1.75
N HIS A 159 -15.03 -4.43 -1.30
CA HIS A 159 -14.69 -4.89 0.03
C HIS A 159 -13.72 -6.06 0.06
N ASP A 160 -13.29 -6.63 -1.06
CA ASP A 160 -12.46 -7.84 -1.06
C ASP A 160 -11.16 -7.71 -0.27
N THR A 161 -10.50 -6.57 -0.46
CA THR A 161 -9.28 -6.19 0.24
C THR A 161 -9.42 -4.79 0.80
N VAL A 162 -9.16 -4.63 2.10
CA VAL A 162 -9.09 -3.33 2.78
C VAL A 162 -7.69 -3.13 3.33
N VAL A 163 -6.98 -2.12 2.84
CA VAL A 163 -5.64 -1.72 3.28
C VAL A 163 -5.72 -0.37 3.98
N GLY A 164 -5.21 -0.29 5.21
CA GLY A 164 -5.05 0.95 5.95
C GLY A 164 -3.60 1.44 5.88
N VAL A 165 -3.42 2.72 5.57
CA VAL A 165 -2.12 3.41 5.63
C VAL A 165 -2.26 4.64 6.51
N ALA A 166 -1.67 4.60 7.71
CA ALA A 166 -1.65 5.72 8.65
C ALA A 166 -0.27 6.40 8.64
N VAL A 167 -0.22 7.65 8.22
CA VAL A 167 0.98 8.49 8.26
C VAL A 167 0.92 9.38 9.49
N SER A 168 1.74 9.04 10.49
CA SER A 168 1.86 9.77 11.75
C SER A 168 2.91 10.87 11.63
N PHE A 169 2.49 12.11 11.89
CA PHE A 169 3.38 13.26 11.87
C PHE A 169 4.13 13.34 13.20
N LEU A 170 5.46 13.24 13.14
CA LEU A 170 6.29 13.37 14.32
C LEU A 170 6.34 14.84 14.73
N THR A 171 5.67 15.18 15.83
CA THR A 171 5.84 16.50 16.44
C THR A 171 7.24 16.58 17.01
N LYS A 172 8.04 17.54 16.53
CA LYS A 172 9.14 18.09 17.33
C LYS A 172 8.57 18.97 18.44
#